data_AF-A0A2N0QYL7-F1
#
_entry.id   AF-A0A2N0QYL7-F1
#
_cell.length_a   1.000
_cell.length_b   1.000
_cell.length_c   1.000
_cell.angle_alpha   90.00
_cell.angle_beta   90.00
_cell.angle_gamma   90.00
#
_symmetry.space_group_name_H-M   'P 1'
#
loop_
_entity.id
_entity.type
_entity.pdbx_description
1 polymer ?
#
loop_
_entity_poly.entity_id
_entity_poly.type
_entity_poly.pdbx_seq_one_letter_code
_entity_poly.pdbx_strand_id
1 'polypeptide(L)'
;MIKTSPFRQKDIQRRLEVYYYLGEIMSIRGWIKRDYRHLQQQLGERSAKETKKIAKRVYELFIARGIQALTVVEEIKPTYLSQMNETVFYEELLPEARRIAQEESGFAGAHP
;
A
#
# COMPACT_ATOMS: atom_id res chain seq x y z
N MET A 1 1.39 10.36 23.10
CA MET A 1 0.18 9.87 22.40
C MET A 1 -0.30 10.96 21.44
N ILE A 2 0.06 10.90 20.16
CA ILE A 2 -0.31 11.93 19.18
C ILE A 2 -1.75 11.64 18.75
N LYS A 3 -2.71 12.46 19.20
CA LYS A 3 -4.10 12.39 18.74
C LYS A 3 -4.15 12.82 17.28
N THR A 4 -4.17 11.87 16.36
CA THR A 4 -4.45 12.11 14.95
C THR A 4 -5.91 12.56 14.79
N SER A 5 -6.11 13.72 14.17
CA SER A 5 -7.45 14.23 13.88
C SER A 5 -8.18 13.27 12.92
N PRO A 6 -9.47 12.95 13.16
CA PRO A 6 -10.26 12.07 12.29
C PRO A 6 -10.35 12.57 10.84
N PHE A 7 -10.22 13.88 10.61
CA PHE A 7 -10.14 14.46 9.27
C PHE A 7 -8.83 14.08 8.54
N ARG A 8 -7.70 14.04 9.25
CA ARG A 8 -6.41 13.62 8.68
C ARG A 8 -6.39 12.12 8.39
N GLN A 9 -7.07 11.32 9.20
CA GLN A 9 -7.20 9.87 8.96
C GLN A 9 -8.01 9.57 7.69
N LYS A 10 -9.16 10.23 7.49
CA LYS A 10 -9.97 10.08 6.27
C LYS A 10 -9.20 10.47 5.00
N ASP A 11 -8.37 11.51 5.07
CA ASP A 11 -7.50 11.93 3.95
C ASP A 11 -6.41 10.88 3.65
N ILE A 12 -5.82 10.26 4.68
CA ILE A 12 -4.82 9.20 4.49
C ILE A 12 -5.44 7.95 3.88
N GLN A 13 -6.59 7.49 4.37
CA GLN A 13 -7.30 6.33 3.82
C GLN A 13 -7.64 6.55 2.35
N ARG A 14 -8.22 7.70 2.01
CA ARG A 14 -8.56 8.02 0.62
C ARG A 14 -7.34 8.07 -0.30
N ARG A 15 -6.20 8.55 0.19
CA ARG A 15 -4.93 8.50 -0.57
C ARG A 15 -4.46 7.06 -0.78
N LEU A 16 -4.52 6.22 0.24
CA LEU A 16 -4.17 4.80 0.13
C LEU A 16 -5.06 4.08 -0.87
N GLU A 17 -6.37 4.33 -0.87
CA GLU A 17 -7.30 3.79 -1.87
C GLU A 17 -6.91 4.21 -3.30
N VAL A 18 -6.59 5.48 -3.52
CA VAL A 18 -6.13 5.96 -4.83
C VAL A 18 -4.85 5.25 -5.27
N TYR A 19 -3.88 5.09 -4.35
CA TYR A 19 -2.65 4.36 -4.62
C TYR A 19 -2.89 2.87 -4.89
N TYR A 20 -3.85 2.26 -4.18
CA TYR A 20 -4.25 0.88 -4.40
C TYR A 20 -4.80 0.68 -5.81
N TYR A 21 -5.80 1.46 -6.23
CA TYR A 21 -6.38 1.34 -7.57
C TYR A 21 -5.36 1.63 -8.67
N LEU A 22 -4.50 2.64 -8.49
CA LEU A 22 -3.41 2.90 -9.42
C LEU A 22 -2.46 1.69 -9.49
N GLY A 23 -2.06 1.14 -8.34
CA GLY A 23 -1.19 -0.03 -8.27
C GLY A 23 -1.81 -1.28 -8.88
N GLU A 24 -3.10 -1.51 -8.69
CA GLU A 24 -3.86 -2.62 -9.27
C GLU A 24 -3.88 -2.54 -10.80
N ILE A 25 -4.39 -1.43 -11.35
CA ILE A 25 -4.50 -1.21 -12.81
C ILE A 25 -3.14 -1.41 -13.49
N MET A 26 -2.08 -0.87 -12.89
CA MET A 26 -0.74 -0.90 -13.45
C MET A 26 -0.05 -2.25 -13.25
N SER A 27 -0.35 -2.98 -12.19
CA SER A 27 0.20 -4.32 -11.97
C SER A 27 -0.46 -5.35 -12.90
N ILE A 28 -1.77 -5.24 -13.17
CA ILE A 28 -2.47 -6.11 -14.14
C ILE A 28 -1.88 -5.97 -15.55
N ARG A 29 -1.57 -4.74 -15.98
CA ARG A 29 -1.04 -4.45 -17.32
C ARG A 29 0.47 -4.54 -17.42
N GLY A 30 1.15 -4.71 -16.29
CA GLY A 30 2.60 -4.53 -16.16
C GLY A 30 2.98 -3.06 -16.25
N TRP A 31 3.76 -2.57 -15.28
CA TRP A 31 4.19 -1.17 -15.22
C TRP A 31 5.00 -0.77 -16.47
N ILE A 32 4.38 -0.11 -17.46
CA ILE A 32 5.04 0.26 -18.72
C ILE A 32 5.65 1.67 -18.69
N LYS A 33 6.65 1.89 -19.56
CA LYS A 33 7.33 3.19 -19.70
C LYS A 33 6.38 4.34 -20.04
N ARG A 34 5.26 4.08 -20.73
CA ARG A 34 4.26 5.10 -21.08
C ARG A 34 3.58 5.67 -19.84
N ASP A 35 3.19 4.82 -18.91
CA ASP A 35 2.50 5.27 -17.70
C ASP A 35 3.44 6.05 -16.79
N TYR A 36 4.70 5.61 -16.68
CA TYR A 36 5.71 6.37 -15.95
C TYR A 36 5.92 7.76 -16.57
N ARG A 37 5.98 7.86 -17.90
CA ARG A 37 6.03 9.17 -18.59
C ARG A 37 4.80 10.03 -18.31
N HIS A 38 3.59 9.44 -18.27
CA HIS A 38 2.39 10.18 -17.90
C HIS A 38 2.46 10.69 -16.46
N LEU A 39 2.90 9.87 -15.50
CA LEU A 39 3.12 10.30 -14.11
C LEU A 39 4.15 11.44 -14.04
N GLN A 40 5.26 11.33 -14.77
CA GLN A 40 6.30 12.38 -14.81
C GLN A 40 5.76 13.70 -15.37
N GLN A 41 4.93 13.66 -16.42
CA GLN A 41 4.32 14.86 -17.01
C GLN A 41 3.35 15.55 -16.05
N GLN A 42 2.60 14.79 -15.25
CA GLN A 42 1.59 15.32 -14.34
C GLN A 42 2.18 15.80 -13.01
N LEU A 43 3.18 15.08 -12.48
CA LEU A 43 3.64 15.25 -11.10
C LEU A 43 5.09 15.73 -10.99
N GLY A 44 5.83 15.73 -12.10
CA GLY A 44 7.27 15.89 -12.11
C GLY A 44 8.01 14.58 -11.79
N GLU A 45 9.30 14.54 -12.13
CA GLU A 45 10.09 13.30 -12.10
C GLU A 45 10.18 12.65 -10.71
N ARG A 46 10.49 13.46 -9.69
CA ARG A 46 10.62 12.99 -8.30
C ARG A 46 9.31 12.42 -7.79
N SER A 47 8.24 13.19 -7.89
CA SER A 47 6.90 12.79 -7.41
C SER A 47 6.36 11.59 -8.16
N ALA A 48 6.66 11.46 -9.46
CA ALA A 48 6.29 10.29 -10.26
C ALA A 48 6.99 9.01 -9.78
N LYS A 49 8.28 9.10 -9.44
CA LYS A 49 9.04 7.96 -8.88
C LYS A 49 8.47 7.53 -7.53
N GLU A 50 8.20 8.49 -6.65
CA GLU A 50 7.59 8.24 -5.34
C GLU A 50 6.18 7.63 -5.50
N THR A 51 5.33 8.23 -6.33
CA THR A 51 3.96 7.74 -6.63
C THR A 51 3.95 6.31 -7.13
N LYS A 52 4.82 5.98 -8.10
CA LYS A 52 4.97 4.62 -8.61
C LYS A 52 5.34 3.64 -7.50
N LYS A 53 6.31 4.01 -6.66
CA LYS A 53 6.78 3.16 -5.56
C LYS A 53 5.69 2.94 -4.50
N ILE A 54 4.99 4.00 -4.11
CA ILE A 54 3.89 3.93 -3.16
C ILE A 54 2.77 3.05 -3.71
N ALA A 55 2.29 3.31 -4.93
CA ALA A 55 1.20 2.58 -5.54
C ALA A 55 1.49 1.07 -5.64
N LYS A 56 2.70 0.70 -6.07
CA LYS A 56 3.12 -0.70 -6.12
C LYS A 56 3.07 -1.36 -4.73
N ARG A 57 3.66 -0.71 -3.73
CA ARG A 57 3.74 -1.24 -2.36
C ARG A 57 2.40 -1.32 -1.65
N VAL A 58 1.57 -0.29 -1.82
CA VAL A 58 0.20 -0.27 -1.32
C VAL A 58 -0.56 -1.44 -1.94
N TYR A 59 -0.53 -1.59 -3.27
CA TYR A 59 -1.18 -2.72 -3.92
C TYR A 59 -0.70 -4.05 -3.35
N GLU A 60 0.61 -4.34 -3.34
CA GLU A 60 1.18 -5.60 -2.82
C GLU A 60 0.80 -5.90 -1.37
N LEU A 61 0.74 -4.88 -0.49
CA LEU A 61 0.28 -5.04 0.89
C LEU A 61 -1.21 -5.36 0.98
N PHE A 62 -2.04 -4.68 0.19
CA PHE A 62 -3.50 -4.89 0.16
C PHE A 62 -3.86 -6.31 -0.28
N ILE A 63 -3.20 -6.85 -1.30
CA ILE A 63 -3.43 -8.24 -1.75
C ILE A 63 -2.86 -9.26 -0.76
N ALA A 64 -1.76 -8.94 -0.08
CA ALA A 64 -1.16 -9.85 0.90
C ALA A 64 -2.01 -10.01 2.17
N ARG A 65 -2.72 -8.96 2.60
CA ARG A 65 -3.43 -8.93 3.89
C ARG A 65 -4.95 -8.80 3.79
N GLY A 66 -5.48 -8.52 2.59
CA GLY A 66 -6.89 -8.23 2.37
C GLY A 66 -7.26 -6.77 2.66
N ILE A 67 -8.24 -6.25 1.91
CA ILE A 67 -8.71 -4.85 1.97
C ILE A 67 -9.15 -4.45 3.39
N GLN A 68 -9.69 -5.40 4.17
CA GLN A 68 -10.25 -5.17 5.50
C GLN A 68 -9.19 -4.81 6.56
N ALA A 69 -7.94 -5.24 6.40
CA ALA A 69 -6.90 -4.95 7.39
C ALA A 69 -6.43 -3.49 7.32
N LEU A 70 -6.53 -2.81 6.17
CA LEU A 70 -6.04 -1.43 6.01
C LEU A 70 -6.97 -0.34 6.55
N THR A 71 -8.23 -0.68 6.82
CA THR A 71 -9.06 0.15 7.69
C THR A 71 -8.61 0.08 9.16
N VAL A 72 -7.85 -0.96 9.53
CA VAL A 72 -7.32 -1.19 10.89
C VAL A 72 -5.86 -0.73 11.02
N VAL A 73 -5.09 -0.68 9.92
CA VAL A 73 -3.72 -0.15 9.95
C VAL A 73 -3.76 1.38 9.99
N GLU A 74 -4.07 1.92 11.16
CA GLU A 74 -4.14 3.36 11.46
C GLU A 74 -2.79 4.12 11.29
N GLU A 75 -1.70 3.42 10.92
CA GLU A 75 -0.34 3.98 11.00
C GLU A 75 0.50 3.96 9.69
N ILE A 76 0.06 3.31 8.61
CA ILE A 76 0.86 3.32 7.36
C ILE A 76 0.63 4.63 6.61
N LYS A 77 1.58 5.56 6.75
CA LYS A 77 1.62 6.77 5.91
C LYS A 77 2.25 6.43 4.55
N PRO A 78 1.65 6.86 3.42
CA PRO A 78 2.21 6.67 2.08
C PRO A 78 3.68 7.11 1.95
N THR A 79 4.07 8.19 2.64
CA THR A 79 5.45 8.69 2.63
C THR A 79 6.45 7.70 3.22
N TYR A 80 6.07 6.94 4.27
CA TYR A 80 6.93 5.90 4.82
C TYR A 80 7.13 4.76 3.83
N LEU A 81 6.08 4.36 3.10
CA LEU A 81 6.20 3.37 2.04
C LEU A 81 7.11 3.84 0.90
N SER A 82 7.16 5.12 0.58
CA SER A 82 8.10 5.64 -0.41
C SER A 82 9.56 5.61 0.08
N GLN A 83 9.79 5.99 1.34
CA GLN A 83 11.12 6.12 1.93
C GLN A 83 11.73 4.77 2.37
N MET A 84 10.89 3.78 2.67
CA MET A 84 11.33 2.47 3.14
C MET A 84 12.24 1.76 2.12
N ASN A 85 13.25 1.06 2.64
CA ASN A 85 14.16 0.24 1.83
C ASN A 85 13.38 -0.87 1.09
N GLU A 86 13.91 -1.39 -0.01
CA GLU A 86 13.29 -2.52 -0.72
C GLU A 86 13.40 -3.82 0.07
N THR A 87 14.56 -4.13 0.66
CA THR A 87 14.78 -5.28 1.54
C THR A 87 13.77 -5.28 2.68
N VAL A 88 13.69 -4.19 3.45
CA VAL A 88 12.72 -4.06 4.56
C VAL A 88 11.28 -4.29 4.09
N PHE A 89 10.92 -3.79 2.91
CA PHE A 89 9.57 -3.99 2.39
C PHE A 89 9.31 -5.45 1.99
N TYR A 90 10.17 -6.05 1.16
CA TYR A 90 9.93 -7.36 0.55
C TYR A 90 10.31 -8.54 1.46
N GLU A 91 11.26 -8.37 2.37
CA GLU A 91 11.80 -9.44 3.22
C GLU A 91 11.23 -9.41 4.64
N GLU A 92 10.75 -8.26 5.11
CA GLU A 92 10.19 -8.13 6.47
C GLU A 92 8.69 -7.83 6.44
N LEU A 93 8.30 -6.66 5.91
CA LEU A 93 6.92 -6.19 6.00
C LEU A 93 5.94 -7.05 5.20
N LEU A 94 6.27 -7.39 3.96
CA LEU A 94 5.36 -8.14 3.08
C LEU A 94 5.16 -9.60 3.55
N PRO A 95 6.21 -10.35 3.97
CA PRO A 95 6.03 -11.67 4.58
C PRO A 95 5.22 -11.63 5.86
N GLU A 96 5.47 -10.66 6.74
CA GLU A 96 4.72 -10.50 7.98
C GLU A 96 3.23 -10.21 7.72
N ALA A 97 2.93 -9.35 6.74
CA ALA A 97 1.56 -9.09 6.31
C ALA A 97 0.84 -10.37 5.85
N ARG A 98 1.53 -11.25 5.11
CA ARG A 98 0.99 -12.55 4.68
C ARG A 98 0.79 -13.51 5.86
N ARG A 99 1.73 -13.56 6.81
CA ARG A 99 1.62 -14.40 8.02
C ARG A 99 0.37 -14.03 8.82
N ILE A 100 0.17 -12.73 9.06
CA ILE A 100 -1.01 -12.23 9.78
C ILE A 100 -2.30 -12.60 9.04
N ALA A 101 -2.35 -12.42 7.72
CA ALA A 101 -3.52 -12.77 6.92
C ALA A 101 -3.87 -14.26 7.02
N GLN A 102 -2.85 -15.13 7.01
CA GLN A 102 -3.02 -16.58 7.19
C GLN A 102 -3.52 -16.92 8.59
N GLU A 103 -3.05 -16.24 9.63
CA GLU A 103 -3.53 -16.42 11.01
C GLU A 103 -4.98 -15.99 11.16
N GLU A 104 -5.34 -14.81 10.66
CA GLU A 104 -6.72 -14.30 10.66
C GLU A 104 -7.66 -15.22 9.87
N SER A 105 -7.20 -15.79 8.76
CA SER A 105 -7.98 -16.75 7.96
C SER A 105 -8.06 -18.14 8.62
N GLY A 106 -7.02 -18.56 9.34
CA GLY A 106 -6.93 -19.83 10.04
C GLY A 106 -7.77 -19.88 11.32
N PHE A 107 -7.99 -18.74 11.98
CA PHE A 107 -8.88 -18.63 13.14
C PHE A 107 -10.37 -18.87 12.78
N ALA A 108 -10.77 -18.69 11.52
CA ALA A 108 -12.13 -18.98 11.07
C ALA A 108 -12.42 -20.50 10.92
N GLY A 109 -11.40 -21.36 11.02
CA GLY A 109 -11.52 -22.83 10.89
C GLY A 109 -11.47 -23.62 12.20
N ALA A 110 -11.31 -22.96 13.35
CA ALA A 110 -11.17 -23.61 14.65
C ALA A 110 -12.34 -23.24 15.58
N HIS A 111 -13.52 -23.79 15.31
CA HIS A 111 -14.53 -23.97 16.34
C HIS A 111 -14.95 -25.46 16.38
N PRO A 112 -14.91 -26.11 17.57
CA PRO A 112 -15.46 -27.45 17.75
C PRO A 112 -16.99 -27.49 17.65
#